data_AF-A0A2W4RQY1-F1
#
_entry.id   AF-A0A2W4RQY1-F1
#
_cell.length_a   1.000
_cell.length_b   1.000
_cell.length_c   1.000
_cell.angle_alpha   90.00
_cell.angle_beta   90.00
_cell.angle_gamma   90.00
#
_symmetry.space_group_name_H-M   'P 1'
#
loop_
_entity.id
_entity.type
_entity.pdbx_description
1 polymer ?
#
loop_
_entity_poly.entity_id
_entity_poly.type
_entity_poly.pdbx_seq_one_letter_code
_entity_poly.pdbx_strand_id
1 'polypeptide(L)'
;MMRSRSILLLAAALLAGASIVWARQTPTPNVPGMPTPARVTIINTETEPIPVVLRAAGGAQPVTVVGTAGVTMAPGTVVETRAARQAWEYRLVDLPSGQDAAAALDESGQDGWEAVGVVSAGGGGSRVLLKGPP
;
A
#
# COMPACT_ATOMS: atom_id res chain seq x y z
N MET A 1 -57.65 -1.36 29.94
CA MET A 1 -56.35 -1.10 30.60
C MET A 1 -55.26 -2.17 30.34
N MET A 2 -55.59 -3.42 29.97
CA MET A 2 -54.57 -4.46 29.66
C MET A 2 -53.76 -4.21 28.37
N ARG A 3 -54.39 -3.65 27.32
CA ARG A 3 -53.72 -3.41 26.02
C ARG A 3 -52.57 -2.39 26.08
N SER A 4 -52.67 -1.38 26.96
CA SER A 4 -51.64 -0.34 27.11
C SER A 4 -50.36 -0.87 27.77
N ARG A 5 -50.50 -1.81 28.73
CA ARG A 5 -49.38 -2.50 29.38
C ARG A 5 -48.61 -3.40 28.43
N SER A 6 -49.30 -4.07 27.50
CA SER A 6 -48.68 -4.92 26.48
C SER A 6 -47.86 -4.14 25.47
N ILE A 7 -48.31 -2.93 25.09
CA ILE A 7 -47.60 -2.06 24.15
C ILE A 7 -46.34 -1.47 24.79
N LEU A 8 -46.41 -1.07 26.07
CA LEU A 8 -45.26 -0.59 26.83
C LEU A 8 -44.18 -1.67 27.02
N LEU A 9 -44.58 -2.92 27.27
CA LEU A 9 -43.64 -4.05 27.39
C LEU A 9 -42.96 -4.39 26.06
N LEU A 10 -43.69 -4.32 24.94
CA LEU A 10 -43.12 -4.58 23.61
C LEU A 10 -42.14 -3.46 23.19
N ALA A 11 -42.46 -2.20 23.50
CA ALA A 11 -41.57 -1.07 23.24
C ALA A 11 -40.27 -1.14 24.07
N ALA A 12 -40.35 -1.56 25.33
CA ALA A 12 -39.17 -1.76 26.18
C ALA A 12 -38.28 -2.91 25.69
N ALA A 13 -38.86 -4.00 25.17
CA ALA A 13 -38.11 -5.12 24.59
C ALA A 13 -37.41 -4.74 23.27
N LEU A 14 -38.04 -3.90 22.43
CA LEU A 14 -37.43 -3.39 21.20
C LEU A 14 -36.30 -2.38 21.47
N LEU A 15 -36.42 -1.55 22.50
CA LEU A 15 -35.36 -0.62 22.92
C LEU A 15 -34.17 -1.33 23.57
N ALA A 16 -34.39 -2.47 24.24
CA ALA A 16 -33.31 -3.30 24.79
C ALA A 16 -32.57 -4.14 23.73
N GLY A 17 -33.21 -4.44 22.60
CA GLY A 17 -32.61 -5.21 21.48
C GLY A 17 -31.70 -4.39 20.55
N ALA A 18 -31.84 -3.06 20.54
CA ALA A 18 -31.08 -2.18 19.64
C ALA A 18 -29.65 -1.86 20.12
N SER A 19 -29.26 -2.24 21.34
CA SER A 19 -27.98 -1.86 21.94
C SER A 19 -26.81 -2.80 21.60
N ILE A 20 -27.01 -3.83 20.78
CA ILE A 20 -26.03 -4.95 20.69
C ILE A 20 -24.90 -4.73 19.65
N VAL A 21 -24.91 -3.70 18.79
CA VAL A 21 -24.03 -3.74 17.59
C VAL A 21 -22.73 -2.90 17.65
N TRP A 22 -22.38 -2.24 18.76
CA TRP A 22 -21.21 -1.35 18.78
C TRP A 22 -20.12 -1.65 19.82
N ALA A 23 -19.94 -2.92 20.17
CA ALA A 23 -18.71 -3.36 20.84
C ALA A 23 -17.94 -4.30 19.92
N ARG A 24 -17.20 -3.75 18.95
CA ARG A 24 -16.05 -4.46 18.39
C ARG A 24 -15.02 -4.56 19.51
N GLN A 25 -15.12 -5.59 20.34
CA GLN A 25 -14.11 -5.93 21.33
C GLN A 25 -12.86 -6.36 20.56
N THR A 26 -11.99 -5.40 20.25
CA THR A 26 -10.59 -5.75 19.96
C THR A 26 -10.05 -6.46 21.20
N PRO A 27 -9.49 -7.68 21.08
CA PRO A 27 -8.94 -8.40 22.22
C PRO A 27 -7.94 -7.51 22.96
N THR A 28 -8.24 -7.14 24.20
CA THR A 28 -7.26 -6.48 25.06
C THR A 28 -6.19 -7.53 25.37
N PRO A 29 -4.92 -7.33 24.97
CA PRO A 29 -3.86 -8.28 25.27
C PRO A 29 -3.49 -8.12 26.75
N ASN A 30 -4.23 -8.75 27.64
CA ASN A 30 -4.02 -8.68 29.09
C ASN A 30 -3.84 -10.06 29.72
N VAL A 31 -3.59 -11.09 28.92
CA VAL A 31 -3.28 -12.45 29.37
C VAL A 31 -1.94 -12.88 28.78
N PRO A 32 -1.00 -13.40 29.59
CA PRO A 32 0.25 -13.95 29.10
C PRO A 32 0.02 -15.00 27.99
N GLY A 33 0.71 -14.87 26.87
CA GLY A 33 0.57 -15.76 25.70
C GLY A 33 -0.40 -15.29 24.61
N MET A 34 -1.14 -14.18 24.83
CA MET A 34 -1.94 -13.56 23.76
C MET A 34 -1.05 -12.77 22.79
N PRO A 35 -1.24 -12.91 21.46
CA PRO A 35 -0.57 -12.06 20.48
C PRO A 35 -0.92 -10.59 20.72
N THR A 36 0.09 -9.74 20.87
CA THR A 36 -0.09 -8.30 20.92
C THR A 36 -0.19 -7.74 19.49
N PRO A 37 -0.99 -6.69 19.25
CA PRO A 37 -0.95 -5.99 17.97
C PRO A 37 0.44 -5.38 17.78
N ALA A 38 1.13 -5.80 16.71
CA ALA A 38 2.43 -5.25 16.33
C ALA A 38 2.25 -3.81 15.81
N ARG A 39 3.07 -2.88 16.30
CA ARG A 39 3.20 -1.54 15.73
C ARG A 39 4.53 -1.46 14.99
N VAL A 40 4.48 -1.03 13.74
CA VAL A 40 5.67 -0.85 12.89
C VAL A 40 5.73 0.61 12.46
N THR A 41 6.86 1.25 12.73
CA THR A 41 7.14 2.63 12.30
C THR A 41 8.19 2.56 11.19
N ILE A 42 7.89 3.17 10.03
CA ILE A 42 8.81 3.28 8.91
C ILE A 42 9.12 4.77 8.74
N ILE A 43 10.41 5.12 8.76
CA ILE A 43 10.89 6.49 8.58
C ILE A 43 11.68 6.51 7.28
N ASN A 44 11.23 7.29 6.31
CA ASN A 44 11.93 7.54 5.07
C ASN A 44 12.68 8.87 5.18
N THR A 45 13.89 8.95 4.63
CA THR A 45 14.62 10.21 4.58
C THR A 45 14.16 11.03 3.37
N GLU A 46 14.35 12.35 3.42
CA GLU A 46 13.90 13.26 2.35
C GLU A 46 14.73 13.13 1.07
N THR A 47 15.96 12.62 1.18
CA THR A 47 16.94 12.60 0.10
C THR A 47 16.80 11.40 -0.84
N GLU A 48 16.20 10.30 -0.37
CA GLU A 48 16.05 9.07 -1.15
C GLU A 48 14.77 8.33 -0.73
N PRO A 49 13.63 8.63 -1.36
CA PRO A 49 12.37 8.02 -0.96
C PRO A 49 12.32 6.54 -1.38
N ILE A 50 12.36 5.63 -0.40
CA ILE A 50 12.11 4.20 -0.61
C ILE A 50 10.59 3.91 -0.67
N PRO A 51 10.09 3.20 -1.71
CA PRO A 51 8.68 2.84 -1.80
C PRO A 51 8.30 1.75 -0.78
N VAL A 52 7.20 1.98 -0.04
CA VAL A 52 6.66 1.03 0.95
C VAL A 52 5.41 0.35 0.41
N VAL A 53 5.45 -0.98 0.26
CA VAL A 53 4.32 -1.79 -0.22
C VAL A 53 3.76 -2.66 0.90
N LEU A 54 2.49 -2.45 1.25
CA LEU A 54 1.77 -3.27 2.23
C LEU A 54 1.16 -4.50 1.52
N ARG A 55 1.81 -5.67 1.63
CA ARG A 55 1.39 -6.89 0.90
C ARG A 55 0.37 -7.79 1.60
N ALA A 56 0.10 -7.56 2.89
CA ALA A 56 -0.74 -8.44 3.70
C ALA A 56 -1.69 -7.65 4.61
N ALA A 57 -2.55 -6.83 4.03
CA ALA A 57 -3.71 -6.31 4.72
C ALA A 57 -4.88 -7.27 4.46
N GLY A 58 -5.26 -8.06 5.47
CA GLY A 58 -6.52 -8.81 5.42
C GLY A 58 -7.68 -7.83 5.33
N GLY A 59 -8.16 -7.55 4.11
CA GLY A 59 -9.22 -6.58 3.82
C GLY A 59 -8.75 -5.13 3.68
N ALA A 60 -9.66 -4.26 3.24
CA ALA A 60 -9.42 -2.82 3.15
C ALA A 60 -9.12 -2.24 4.54
N GLN A 61 -7.92 -1.70 4.73
CA GLN A 61 -7.49 -1.05 5.95
C GLN A 61 -7.55 0.48 5.76
N PRO A 62 -8.09 1.25 6.72
CA PRO A 62 -8.06 2.71 6.65
C PRO A 62 -6.61 3.19 6.79
N VAL A 63 -6.13 3.95 5.82
CA VAL A 63 -4.82 4.62 5.84
C VAL A 63 -5.04 6.10 6.13
N THR A 64 -4.42 6.61 7.18
CA THR A 64 -4.45 8.04 7.53
C THR A 64 -3.08 8.64 7.25
N VAL A 65 -3.03 9.61 6.33
CA VAL A 65 -1.82 10.40 6.06
C VAL A 65 -1.85 11.63 6.95
N VAL A 66 -0.80 11.84 7.77
CA VAL A 66 -0.72 12.99 8.69
C VAL A 66 0.54 13.78 8.36
N GLY A 67 0.34 15.02 7.90
CA GLY A 67 1.37 16.06 7.81
C GLY A 67 2.35 15.95 6.63
N THR A 68 1.98 16.43 5.43
CA THR A 68 2.78 17.37 4.62
C THR A 68 1.96 17.91 3.43
N ALA A 69 2.19 19.19 3.10
CA ALA A 69 1.53 19.91 2.02
C ALA A 69 1.97 19.40 0.64
N GLY A 70 1.03 18.90 -0.16
CA GLY A 70 1.31 18.50 -1.55
C GLY A 70 0.34 17.44 -2.09
N VAL A 71 -0.28 16.64 -1.23
CA VAL A 71 -1.31 15.67 -1.65
C VAL A 71 -2.65 16.05 -1.04
N THR A 72 -3.38 16.92 -1.74
CA THR A 72 -4.81 17.13 -1.46
C THR A 72 -5.60 16.11 -2.28
N MET A 73 -5.93 14.98 -1.67
CA MET A 73 -7.03 14.18 -2.17
C MET A 73 -8.30 14.98 -1.90
N ALA A 74 -9.04 15.35 -2.94
CA ALA A 74 -10.28 16.08 -2.74
C ALA A 74 -11.21 15.25 -1.83
N PRO A 75 -11.94 15.85 -0.89
CA PRO A 75 -12.92 15.13 -0.09
C PRO A 75 -13.87 14.36 -1.03
N GLY A 76 -13.90 13.03 -0.90
CA GLY A 76 -14.68 12.16 -1.78
C GLY A 76 -13.94 11.57 -2.99
N THR A 77 -12.65 11.83 -3.17
CA THR A 77 -11.82 11.14 -4.16
C THR A 77 -11.68 9.67 -3.78
N VAL A 78 -12.37 8.80 -4.51
CA VAL A 78 -12.13 7.35 -4.49
C VAL A 78 -10.94 7.07 -5.41
N VAL A 79 -9.81 6.65 -4.84
CA VAL A 79 -8.70 6.14 -5.63
C VAL A 79 -9.00 4.69 -5.98
N GLU A 80 -9.45 4.47 -7.20
CA GLU A 80 -9.64 3.14 -7.74
C GLU A 80 -8.28 2.49 -7.96
N THR A 81 -7.96 1.50 -7.13
CA THR A 81 -6.80 0.64 -7.36
C THR A 81 -7.27 -0.59 -8.10
N ARG A 82 -6.64 -0.88 -9.25
CA ARG A 82 -6.92 -2.09 -10.02
C ARG A 82 -5.74 -3.04 -9.89
N ALA A 83 -5.97 -4.19 -9.24
CA ALA A 83 -5.04 -5.30 -9.31
C ALA A 83 -5.14 -5.94 -10.71
N ALA A 84 -4.30 -5.50 -11.64
CA ALA A 84 -4.16 -6.09 -12.96
C ALA A 84 -2.75 -6.64 -13.14
N ARG A 85 -2.60 -7.68 -13.95
CA ARG A 85 -1.28 -8.08 -14.44
C ARG A 85 -0.77 -6.96 -15.33
N GLN A 86 0.28 -6.29 -14.89
CA GLN A 86 0.94 -5.25 -15.67
C GLN A 86 1.74 -5.93 -16.80
N ALA A 87 1.45 -5.52 -18.04
CA ALA A 87 2.33 -5.83 -19.16
C ALA A 87 3.62 -5.02 -18.95
N TRP A 88 4.76 -5.64 -19.21
CA TRP A 88 6.07 -5.00 -19.08
C TRP A 88 6.76 -5.05 -20.42
N GLU A 89 7.39 -3.95 -20.79
CA GLU A 89 8.31 -3.90 -21.91
C GLU A 89 9.74 -4.08 -21.43
N TYR A 90 10.57 -4.62 -22.32
CA TYR A 90 11.97 -4.91 -22.04
C TYR A 90 12.85 -4.34 -23.15
N ARG A 91 13.92 -3.66 -22.76
CA ARG A 91 14.94 -3.19 -23.70
C ARG A 91 16.33 -3.42 -23.15
N LEU A 92 17.31 -3.47 -24.05
CA LEU A 92 18.72 -3.59 -23.70
C LEU A 92 19.42 -2.28 -24.03
N VAL A 93 20.27 -1.84 -23.10
CA VAL A 93 21.20 -0.73 -23.32
C VAL A 93 22.62 -1.30 -23.35
N ASP A 94 23.32 -1.11 -24.46
CA ASP A 94 24.72 -1.50 -24.60
C ASP A 94 25.62 -0.51 -23.85
N LEU A 95 26.53 -1.04 -23.04
CA LEU A 95 27.52 -0.31 -22.24
C LEU A 95 28.92 -0.82 -22.58
N PRO A 96 29.63 -0.15 -23.50
CA PRO A 96 31.03 -0.42 -23.78
C PRO A 96 31.92 -0.32 -22.52
N SER A 97 33.05 -1.02 -22.52
CA SER A 97 34.04 -0.96 -21.43
C SER A 97 34.47 0.48 -21.16
N GLY A 98 34.47 0.89 -19.90
CA GLY A 98 34.96 2.21 -19.48
C GLY A 98 33.99 3.37 -19.71
N GLN A 99 32.76 3.09 -20.17
CA GLN A 99 31.72 4.10 -20.28
C GLN A 99 31.02 4.35 -18.93
N ASP A 100 30.53 5.57 -18.72
CA ASP A 100 29.75 5.91 -17.53
C ASP A 100 28.32 5.35 -17.63
N ALA A 101 28.04 4.34 -16.80
CA ALA A 101 26.75 3.68 -16.77
C ALA A 101 25.61 4.58 -16.27
N ALA A 102 25.88 5.52 -15.37
CA ALA A 102 24.86 6.43 -14.87
C ALA A 102 24.40 7.38 -15.99
N ALA A 103 25.36 8.01 -16.68
CA ALA A 103 25.05 8.89 -17.80
C ALA A 103 24.32 8.17 -18.96
N ALA A 104 24.69 6.92 -19.25
CA ALA A 104 24.07 6.12 -20.30
C ALA A 104 22.64 5.66 -19.97
N LEU A 105 22.28 5.56 -18.70
CA LEU A 105 20.96 5.12 -18.25
C LEU A 105 20.02 6.28 -17.89
N ASP A 106 20.52 7.52 -17.83
CA ASP A 106 19.77 8.68 -17.33
C ASP A 106 18.52 8.97 -18.16
N GLU A 107 18.65 9.05 -19.49
CA GLU A 107 17.50 9.22 -20.40
C GLU A 107 16.47 8.11 -20.20
N SER A 108 16.95 6.87 -20.04
CA SER A 108 16.07 5.73 -19.81
C SER A 108 15.34 5.79 -18.48
N GLY A 109 16.00 6.25 -17.43
CA GLY A 109 15.41 6.47 -16.11
C GLY A 109 14.35 7.57 -16.14
N GLN A 110 14.60 8.66 -16.86
CA GLN A 110 13.63 9.74 -17.04
C GLN A 110 12.37 9.30 -17.79
N ASP A 111 12.52 8.35 -18.72
CA ASP A 111 11.40 7.68 -19.41
C ASP A 111 10.65 6.66 -18.55
N GLY A 112 11.06 6.46 -17.29
CA GLY A 112 10.42 5.53 -16.36
C GLY A 112 10.85 4.07 -16.50
N TRP A 113 12.02 3.82 -17.13
CA TRP A 113 12.60 2.47 -17.21
C TRP A 113 13.52 2.18 -16.03
N GLU A 114 13.42 0.97 -15.50
CA GLU A 114 14.21 0.50 -14.37
C GLU A 114 15.19 -0.59 -14.79
N ALA A 115 16.44 -0.52 -14.30
CA ALA A 115 17.43 -1.57 -14.50
C ALA A 115 17.10 -2.81 -13.67
N VAL A 116 16.95 -3.95 -14.34
CA VAL A 116 16.59 -5.24 -13.72
C VAL A 116 17.66 -6.31 -13.87
N GLY A 117 18.71 -6.05 -14.66
CA GLY A 117 19.84 -6.95 -14.78
C GLY A 117 20.98 -6.40 -15.62
N VAL A 118 22.15 -7.00 -15.45
CA VAL A 118 23.33 -6.75 -16.29
C VAL A 118 23.72 -8.07 -16.95
N VAL A 119 23.92 -8.05 -18.26
CA VAL A 119 24.33 -9.18 -19.08
C VAL A 119 25.71 -8.87 -19.64
N SER A 120 26.71 -9.72 -19.36
CA SER A 120 28.01 -9.55 -20.01
C SER A 120 27.87 -9.77 -21.51
N ALA A 121 28.29 -8.79 -22.30
CA ALA A 121 28.48 -8.97 -23.73
C ALA A 121 29.94 -9.37 -23.96
N GLY A 122 30.19 -10.50 -24.62
CA GLY A 122 31.57 -10.90 -24.95
C GLY A 122 32.31 -9.77 -25.69
N GLY A 123 33.59 -9.55 -25.35
CA GLY A 123 34.41 -8.48 -25.96
C GLY A 123 34.63 -7.23 -25.11
N GLY A 124 34.32 -7.25 -23.81
CA GLY A 124 34.64 -6.18 -22.86
C GLY A 124 33.48 -5.24 -22.54
N GLY A 125 32.34 -5.34 -23.23
CA GLY A 125 31.13 -4.58 -22.92
C GLY A 125 30.18 -5.30 -21.97
N SER A 126 29.22 -4.55 -21.42
CA SER A 126 28.06 -5.06 -20.70
C SER A 126 26.79 -4.58 -21.38
N ARG A 127 25.67 -5.25 -21.14
CA ARG A 127 24.33 -4.81 -21.52
C ARG A 127 23.49 -4.69 -20.27
N VAL A 128 22.73 -3.62 -20.12
CA VAL A 128 21.75 -3.49 -19.03
C VAL A 128 20.38 -3.84 -19.57
N LEU A 129 19.72 -4.79 -18.93
CA LEU A 129 18.32 -5.11 -19.16
C LEU A 129 17.47 -4.13 -18.37
N LEU A 130 16.62 -3.41 -19.09
CA LEU A 130 15.66 -2.48 -18.55
C LEU A 130 14.26 -3.07 -18.62
N LYS A 131 13.42 -2.68 -17.67
CA LYS A 131 12.01 -3.00 -17.57
C LYS A 131 11.23 -1.69 -17.43
N GLY A 132 10.22 -1.49 -18.26
CA GLY A 132 9.41 -0.26 -18.26
C GLY A 132 7.93 -0.55 -18.49
N PRO A 133 7.06 0.42 -18.16
CA PRO A 133 5.66 0.36 -18.58
C PRO A 133 5.57 0.35 -20.12
N PRO A 134 4.48 -0.20 -20.68
CA PRO A 134 4.16 -0.08 -22.10
C PRO A 134 3.74 1.34 -22.48
#